data_AF-A0A525HNA4-F1
#
_entry.id   AF-A0A525HNA4-F1
#
_cell.length_a   1.000
_cell.length_b   1.000
_cell.length_c   1.000
_cell.angle_alpha   90.00
_cell.angle_beta   90.00
_cell.angle_gamma   90.00
#
_symmetry.space_group_name_H-M   'P 1'
#
loop_
_entity.id
_entity.type
_entity.pdbx_description
1 polymer ?
#
loop_
_entity_poly.entity_id
_entity_poly.type
_entity_poly.pdbx_seq_one_letter_code
_entity_poly.pdbx_strand_id
1 'polypeptide(L)' 'MSRRPPRSTAPAAGGFLIALGLLVGGILGMTQGNATRWLEIGAVIGVGAAVVVWLIDRRP' A
#
# COMPACT_ATOMS: atom_id res chain seq x y z
N MET A 1 -1.68 21.08 34.31
CA MET A 1 -1.69 21.12 32.83
C MET A 1 -1.16 19.79 32.29
N SER A 2 -2.04 18.85 31.97
CA SER A 2 -1.62 17.55 31.42
C SER A 2 -1.62 17.61 29.89
N ARG A 3 -0.43 17.77 29.28
CA ARG A 3 -0.26 17.65 27.83
C ARG A 3 -0.41 16.17 27.47
N ARG A 4 -1.61 15.75 27.05
CA ARG A 4 -1.77 14.44 26.41
C ARG A 4 -0.93 14.46 25.12
N PRO A 5 -0.07 13.46 24.86
CA PRO A 5 0.63 13.39 23.59
C PRO A 5 -0.41 13.32 22.45
N PRO A 6 -0.19 14.02 21.32
CA PRO A 6 -1.09 13.92 20.18
C PRO A 6 -1.19 12.45 19.77
N ARG A 7 -2.42 11.94 19.61
CA ARG A 7 -2.64 10.62 19.02
C ARG A 7 -1.92 10.60 17.68
N SER A 8 -0.92 9.73 17.55
CA SER A 8 -0.19 9.53 16.29
C SER A 8 -1.23 9.25 15.20
N THR A 9 -1.51 10.26 14.39
CA THR A 9 -2.49 10.20 13.28
C THR A 9 -1.76 9.71 12.03
N ALA A 10 -0.80 8.81 12.19
CA ALA A 10 -0.14 8.19 11.05
C ALA A 10 -1.24 7.49 10.24
N PRO A 11 -1.53 7.91 9.01
CA PRO A 11 -2.62 7.33 8.23
C PRO A 11 -2.41 5.82 8.15
N ALA A 12 -3.40 5.03 8.57
CA ALA A 12 -3.32 3.57 8.46
C ALA A 12 -3.11 3.13 7.00
N ALA A 13 -3.54 3.97 6.05
CA ALA A 13 -3.23 3.90 4.63
C ALA A 13 -1.81 4.42 4.33
N GLY A 14 -0.78 3.82 4.93
CA GLY A 14 0.61 4.08 4.57
C GLY A 14 0.97 3.47 3.22
N GLY A 15 2.02 3.99 2.58
CA GLY A 15 2.57 3.47 1.31
C GLY A 15 3.05 2.01 1.35
N PHE A 16 2.91 1.32 2.49
CA PHE A 16 3.26 -0.08 2.68
C PHE A 16 2.55 -1.04 1.72
N LEU A 17 1.23 -0.90 1.52
CA LEU A 17 0.48 -1.81 0.63
C LEU A 17 0.88 -1.62 -0.84
N ILE A 18 1.19 -0.37 -1.22
CA ILE A 18 1.71 -0.04 -2.55
C ILE A 18 3.11 -0.66 -2.71
N ALA A 19 4.00 -0.45 -1.73
CA ALA A 19 5.34 -1.02 -1.74
C ALA A 19 5.30 -2.56 -1.81
N LEU A 20 4.44 -3.20 -1.02
CA LEU A 20 4.27 -4.65 -1.01
C LEU A 20 3.79 -5.16 -2.38
N GLY A 21 2.80 -4.50 -2.98
CA GLY A 21 2.31 -4.82 -4.33
C GLY A 21 3.41 -4.71 -5.39
N LEU A 22 4.21 -3.64 -5.33
CA LEU A 22 5.36 -3.44 -6.22
C LEU A 22 6.45 -4.50 -6.02
N LEU A 23 6.78 -4.86 -4.78
CA LEU A 23 7.77 -5.88 -4.48
C LEU A 23 7.35 -7.25 -4.99
N VAL A 24 6.11 -7.67 -4.68
CA VAL A 24 5.57 -8.96 -5.14
C VAL A 24 5.45 -8.98 -6.67
N GLY A 25 4.93 -7.91 -7.28
CA GLY A 25 4.84 -7.78 -8.74
C GLY A 25 6.21 -7.81 -9.42
N GLY A 26 7.20 -7.11 -8.88
CA GLY A 26 8.57 -7.11 -9.39
C GLY A 26 9.22 -8.50 -9.31
N ILE A 27 9.08 -9.19 -8.18
CA ILE A 27 9.64 -10.54 -7.99
C ILE A 27 9.01 -11.53 -8.98
N LEU A 28 7.69 -11.54 -9.12
CA LEU A 28 6.98 -12.39 -10.09
C LEU A 28 7.28 -12.01 -11.54
N GLY A 29 7.55 -10.73 -11.79
CA GLY A 29 7.91 -10.22 -13.11
C GLY A 29 9.28 -10.66 -13.59
N MET A 30 10.25 -10.69 -12.67
CA MET A 30 11.59 -11.17 -12.96
C MET A 30 11.61 -12.66 -13.33
N THR A 31 10.74 -13.48 -12.73
CA THR A 31 10.67 -14.93 -13.03
C THR A 31 9.92 -15.26 -14.31
N GLN A 32 9.11 -14.34 -14.84
CA GLN A 32 8.25 -14.57 -16.02
C GLN A 32 8.70 -13.83 -17.29
N GLY A 33 9.85 -13.14 -17.24
CA GLY A 33 10.46 -12.51 -18.41
C GLY A 33 9.81 -11.18 -18.85
N ASN A 34 8.86 -10.65 -18.08
CA ASN A 34 8.26 -9.33 -18.35
C ASN A 34 8.02 -8.55 -17.05
N ALA A 35 9.10 -7.99 -16.50
CA ALA A 35 9.08 -7.27 -15.24
C ALA A 35 8.09 -6.09 -15.24
N THR A 36 7.99 -5.34 -16.34
CA THR A 36 7.11 -4.17 -16.44
C THR A 36 5.64 -4.53 -16.28
N ARG A 37 5.16 -5.54 -17.03
CA ARG A 37 3.75 -5.98 -16.94
C ARG A 37 3.38 -6.42 -15.52
N TRP A 38 4.26 -7.16 -14.85
CA TRP A 38 4.00 -7.64 -13.51
C TRP A 38 4.13 -6.55 -12.43
N LEU A 39 5.00 -5.56 -12.65
CA LEU A 39 5.05 -4.36 -11.80
C LEU A 39 3.76 -3.53 -11.92
N GLU A 40 3.21 -3.37 -13.11
CA GLU A 40 1.92 -2.68 -13.32
C GLU A 40 0.78 -3.38 -12.58
N ILE A 41 0.69 -4.71 -12.71
CA ILE A 41 -0.31 -5.52 -11.98
C ILE A 41 -0.13 -5.35 -10.46
N GLY A 42 1.11 -5.45 -9.97
CA GLY A 42 1.44 -5.26 -8.57
C GLY A 42 1.08 -3.86 -8.05
N ALA A 43 1.31 -2.83 -8.86
CA ALA A 43 0.96 -1.45 -8.54
C ALA A 43 -0.57 -1.26 -8.45
N VAL A 44 -1.33 -1.77 -9.42
CA VAL A 44 -2.80 -1.68 -9.42
C VAL A 44 -3.39 -2.39 -8.20
N ILE A 45 -2.89 -3.58 -7.86
CA ILE A 45 -3.33 -4.33 -6.66
C ILE A 45 -2.97 -3.57 -5.39
N GLY A 46 -1.73 -3.09 -5.27
CA GLY A 46 -1.25 -2.37 -4.09
C GLY A 46 -1.97 -1.05 -3.85
N VAL A 47 -2.24 -0.29 -4.91
CA VAL A 47 -3.05 0.95 -4.86
C VAL A 47 -4.50 0.62 -4.51
N GLY A 48 -5.10 -0.40 -5.14
CA GLY A 48 -6.47 -0.82 -4.81
C GLY A 48 -6.61 -1.21 -3.33
N ALA A 49 -5.67 -1.98 -2.79
CA ALA A 49 -5.66 -2.35 -1.37
C ALA A 49 -5.47 -1.13 -0.47
N ALA A 50 -4.56 -0.21 -0.80
CA ALA A 50 -4.37 1.03 -0.05
C ALA A 50 -5.64 1.90 -0.03
N VAL A 51 -6.34 2.00 -1.16
CA VAL A 51 -7.62 2.72 -1.25
C VAL A 51 -8.71 2.04 -0.42
N VAL A 52 -8.79 0.70 -0.44
CA VAL A 52 -9.75 -0.04 0.39
C VAL A 52 -9.50 0.20 1.88
N VAL A 53 -8.23 0.10 2.33
CA VAL A 53 -7.88 0.37 3.73
C VAL A 53 -8.17 1.82 4.10
N TRP A 54 -7.82 2.76 3.22
CA TRP A 54 -8.14 4.17 3.40
C TRP A 54 -9.65 4.42 3.54
N LEU A 55 -10.46 3.77 2.71
CA LEU A 55 -11.92 3.88 2.78
C LEU A 55 -12.47 3.33 4.08
N ILE A 56 -11.92 2.21 4.60
CA ILE A 56 -12.33 1.60 5.87
C ILE A 56 -11.93 2.49 7.05
N ASP A 57 -10.68 2.96 7.08
CA ASP A 57 -10.12 3.82 8.13
C ASP A 57 -10.82 5.19 8.19
N ARG A 58 -11.31 5.68 7.04
CA ARG A 58 -12.09 6.93 6.95
C ARG A 58 -13.59 6.75 7.15
N ARG A 59 -14.10 5.53 7.41
CA ARG A 59 -15.50 5.40 7.84
C ARG A 59 -15.60 5.90 9.29
N PRO A 60 -16.51 6.84 9.58
CA PRO A 60 -16.72 7.37 10.93
C PRO A 60 -17.25 6.31 11.90
#